data_AF-A0A1G0PG76-F1
#
_entry.id   AF-A0A1G0PG76-F1
#
_cell.length_a   1.000
_cell.length_b   1.000
_cell.length_c   1.000
_cell.angle_alpha   90.00
_cell.angle_beta   90.00
_cell.angle_gamma   90.00
#
_symmetry.space_group_name_H-M   'P 1'
#
loop_
_entity.id
_entity.type
_entity.pdbx_description
1 polymer ?
#
loop_
_entity_poly.entity_id
_entity_poly.type
_entity_poly.pdbx_seq_one_letter_code
_entity_poly.pdbx_strand_id
1 'polypeptide(L)'
;MGQVPKQGDIPYLIIGNGRLAKHIAHYFDLSEIPYLNWYRKSSKSLSSLIPQSQKILVLINDDEIENFISQNKTSFENKTWIHCSGLLSTPLAESAHPLMTFTNELYDLETYKQIPFVAEKGRKTFVKLFPELSNPSFEIESELKPLYHAWCVMSGNFTTILWQRFFEVFEKQFKIDKEYSFPYLKMISENLMKSNSPLTGPLARGDKKVIEKNLSALQDEPFVEIYRSFVNTFNKMKEGGNQK
;
A
#
# COMPACT_ATOMS: atom_id res chain seq x y z
N MET A 1 -34.33 25.57 -21.11
CA MET A 1 -34.33 24.09 -21.28
C MET A 1 -33.00 23.58 -20.75
N GLY A 2 -32.98 23.07 -19.52
CA GLY A 2 -31.75 22.47 -18.97
C GLY A 2 -31.51 21.13 -19.65
N GLN A 3 -30.32 20.94 -20.22
CA GLN A 3 -29.93 19.63 -20.74
C GLN A 3 -29.88 18.64 -19.56
N VAL A 4 -30.64 17.56 -19.69
CA VAL A 4 -30.49 16.38 -18.83
C VAL A 4 -29.12 15.77 -19.18
N PRO A 5 -28.22 15.51 -18.21
CA PRO A 5 -26.95 14.85 -18.48
C PRO A 5 -27.18 13.51 -19.19
N LYS A 6 -26.37 13.19 -20.20
CA LYS A 6 -26.53 11.93 -20.93
C LYS A 6 -26.19 10.78 -19.97
N GLN A 7 -26.99 9.73 -20.04
CA GLN A 7 -26.79 8.53 -19.25
C GLN A 7 -25.48 7.84 -19.71
N GLY A 8 -24.37 8.08 -19.00
CA GLY A 8 -23.04 7.57 -19.35
C GLY A 8 -21.82 8.48 -19.07
N ASP A 9 -22.02 9.64 -18.44
CA ASP A 9 -21.00 10.71 -18.39
C ASP A 9 -19.98 10.66 -17.21
N ILE A 10 -20.12 9.76 -16.22
CA ILE A 10 -19.18 9.71 -15.08
C ILE A 10 -18.14 8.60 -15.30
N PRO A 11 -16.82 8.89 -15.30
CA PRO A 11 -15.83 7.87 -15.64
C PRO A 11 -15.73 6.75 -14.60
N TYR A 12 -15.88 7.07 -13.30
CA TYR A 12 -15.60 6.14 -12.20
C TYR A 12 -16.77 5.97 -11.23
N LEU A 13 -16.96 4.74 -10.74
CA LEU A 13 -17.71 4.42 -9.52
C LEU A 13 -16.76 3.77 -8.52
N ILE A 14 -16.57 4.41 -7.37
CA ILE A 14 -15.81 3.89 -6.23
C ILE A 14 -16.76 3.07 -5.34
N ILE A 15 -16.40 1.82 -5.10
CA ILE A 15 -17.05 0.92 -4.16
C ILE A 15 -16.23 0.85 -2.88
N GLY A 16 -16.84 1.22 -1.75
CA GLY A 16 -16.23 1.20 -0.43
C GLY A 16 -16.06 2.58 0.17
N ASN A 17 -15.89 2.61 1.49
CA ASN A 17 -15.63 3.83 2.27
C ASN A 17 -14.47 3.65 3.27
N GLY A 18 -13.62 2.64 3.02
CA GLY A 18 -12.39 2.40 3.77
C GLY A 18 -11.33 3.46 3.49
N ARG A 19 -10.14 3.31 4.10
CA ARG A 19 -9.05 4.29 3.98
C ARG A 19 -8.67 4.55 2.51
N LEU A 20 -8.36 3.49 1.76
CA LEU A 20 -7.98 3.63 0.36
C LEU A 20 -9.10 4.29 -0.47
N ALA A 21 -10.36 3.89 -0.27
CA ALA A 21 -11.48 4.49 -0.98
C ALA A 21 -11.61 6.00 -0.74
N LYS A 22 -11.38 6.45 0.51
CA LYS A 22 -11.38 7.88 0.87
C LYS A 22 -10.21 8.63 0.23
N HIS A 23 -9.02 8.02 0.23
CA HIS A 23 -7.84 8.60 -0.41
C HIS A 23 -7.99 8.74 -1.93
N ILE A 24 -8.50 7.71 -2.61
CA ILE A 24 -8.74 7.78 -4.06
C ILE A 24 -9.84 8.78 -4.39
N ALA A 25 -10.93 8.82 -3.61
CA ALA A 25 -11.98 9.83 -3.76
C ALA A 25 -11.41 11.25 -3.61
N HIS A 26 -10.61 11.48 -2.57
CA HIS A 26 -9.97 12.78 -2.36
C HIS A 26 -8.97 13.14 -3.47
N TYR A 27 -8.21 12.17 -3.97
CA TYR A 27 -7.31 12.39 -5.10
C TYR A 27 -8.09 12.77 -6.37
N PHE A 28 -9.23 12.12 -6.62
CA PHE A 28 -10.13 12.49 -7.72
C PHE A 28 -10.71 13.89 -7.55
N ASP A 29 -11.14 14.27 -6.34
CA ASP A 29 -11.61 15.64 -6.05
C ASP A 29 -10.52 16.67 -6.37
N LEU A 30 -9.29 16.45 -5.89
CA LEU A 30 -8.15 17.35 -6.13
C LEU A 30 -7.72 17.41 -7.61
N SER A 31 -8.03 16.37 -8.37
CA SER A 31 -7.71 16.26 -9.81
C SER A 31 -8.89 16.63 -10.71
N GLU A 32 -10.00 17.10 -10.13
CA GLU A 32 -11.25 17.43 -10.83
C GLU A 32 -11.82 16.26 -11.66
N ILE A 33 -11.58 15.02 -11.23
CA ILE A 33 -12.08 13.81 -11.89
C ILE A 33 -13.47 13.48 -11.34
N PRO A 34 -14.53 13.50 -12.16
CA PRO A 34 -15.87 13.16 -11.68
C PRO A 34 -15.97 11.69 -11.28
N TYR A 35 -16.58 11.40 -10.13
CA TYR A 35 -16.84 10.03 -9.71
C TYR A 35 -18.14 9.89 -8.95
N LEU A 36 -18.65 8.66 -8.91
CA LEU A 36 -19.70 8.23 -7.98
C LEU A 36 -19.05 7.42 -6.85
N ASN A 37 -19.67 7.41 -5.68
CA ASN A 37 -19.26 6.55 -4.57
C ASN A 37 -20.46 5.75 -4.06
N TRP A 38 -20.23 4.47 -3.78
CA TRP A 38 -21.19 3.59 -3.13
C TRP A 38 -20.53 2.74 -2.05
N TYR A 39 -21.24 2.53 -0.95
CA TYR A 39 -20.88 1.60 0.13
C TYR A 39 -22.17 1.07 0.78
N ARG A 40 -22.10 -0.01 1.58
CA ARG A 40 -23.27 -0.74 2.11
C ARG A 40 -24.35 0.12 2.80
N LYS A 41 -23.99 1.26 3.39
CA LYS A 41 -24.91 2.18 4.07
C LYS A 41 -25.37 3.36 3.18
N SER A 42 -25.08 3.33 1.89
CA SER A 42 -25.52 4.35 0.93
C SER A 42 -27.03 4.27 0.70
N SER A 43 -27.68 5.43 0.53
CA SER A 43 -29.11 5.52 0.26
C SER A 43 -29.48 5.13 -1.19
N LYS A 44 -28.54 5.29 -2.12
CA LYS A 44 -28.73 4.91 -3.54
C LYS A 44 -28.41 3.43 -3.76
N SER A 45 -29.22 2.76 -4.57
CA SER A 45 -28.96 1.38 -4.98
C SER A 45 -27.74 1.28 -5.88
N LEU A 46 -26.88 0.28 -5.64
CA LEU A 46 -25.72 -0.02 -6.49
C LEU A 46 -26.13 -0.26 -7.95
N SER A 47 -27.23 -1.00 -8.18
CA SER A 47 -27.74 -1.30 -9.51
C SER A 47 -28.16 -0.05 -10.31
N SER A 48 -28.44 1.07 -9.62
CA SER A 48 -28.73 2.35 -10.27
C SER A 48 -27.47 3.13 -10.65
N LEU A 49 -26.34 2.89 -9.97
CA LEU A 49 -25.10 3.65 -10.12
C LEU A 49 -24.14 3.02 -11.14
N ILE A 50 -24.04 1.70 -11.19
CA ILE A 50 -23.15 1.00 -12.14
C ILE A 50 -23.43 1.41 -13.60
N PRO A 51 -24.69 1.52 -14.07
CA PRO A 51 -24.96 1.95 -15.44
C PRO A 51 -24.36 3.32 -15.80
N GLN A 52 -24.26 4.22 -14.82
CA GLN A 52 -23.82 5.61 -14.99
C GLN A 52 -22.29 5.76 -15.09
N SER A 53 -21.54 4.69 -14.83
CA SER A 53 -20.08 4.70 -14.81
C SER A 53 -19.46 3.71 -15.79
N GLN A 54 -18.24 3.96 -16.25
CA GLN A 54 -17.54 3.05 -17.17
C GLN A 54 -16.58 2.10 -16.43
N LYS A 55 -15.94 2.60 -15.37
CA LYS A 55 -14.94 1.90 -14.58
C LYS A 55 -15.41 1.80 -13.13
N ILE A 56 -15.37 0.59 -12.57
CA ILE A 56 -15.84 0.28 -11.22
C ILE A 56 -14.63 -0.08 -10.36
N LEU A 57 -14.29 0.79 -9.40
CA LEU A 57 -13.16 0.61 -8.49
C LEU A 57 -13.65 -0.07 -7.22
N VAL A 58 -13.25 -1.32 -7.03
CA VAL A 58 -13.64 -2.15 -5.88
C VAL A 58 -12.56 -2.02 -4.79
N LEU A 59 -12.79 -1.07 -3.88
CA LEU A 59 -11.86 -0.66 -2.81
C LEU A 59 -12.39 -1.10 -1.44
N ILE A 60 -12.63 -2.40 -1.32
CA ILE A 60 -13.11 -3.09 -0.11
C ILE A 60 -12.04 -4.08 0.38
N ASN A 61 -12.35 -4.85 1.42
CA ASN A 61 -11.44 -5.88 1.91
C ASN A 61 -11.14 -6.92 0.84
N ASP A 62 -9.87 -7.35 0.74
CA ASP A 62 -9.38 -8.26 -0.30
C ASP A 62 -10.21 -9.54 -0.42
N ASP A 63 -10.55 -10.16 0.71
CA ASP A 63 -11.35 -11.40 0.77
C ASP A 63 -12.78 -11.25 0.21
N GLU A 64 -13.28 -10.02 0.08
CA GLU A 64 -14.63 -9.72 -0.41
C GLU A 64 -14.65 -9.34 -1.90
N ILE A 65 -13.50 -9.05 -2.51
CA ILE A 65 -13.41 -8.46 -3.85
C ILE A 65 -14.01 -9.39 -4.92
N GLU A 66 -13.53 -10.63 -5.01
CA GLU A 66 -13.98 -11.55 -6.07
C GLU A 66 -15.46 -11.88 -5.95
N ASN A 67 -15.93 -12.14 -4.72
CA ASN A 67 -17.33 -12.44 -4.47
C ASN A 67 -18.22 -11.23 -4.83
N PHE A 68 -17.81 -10.03 -4.43
CA PHE A 68 -18.54 -8.80 -4.78
C PHE A 68 -18.61 -8.60 -6.29
N ILE A 69 -17.50 -8.76 -7.01
CA ILE A 69 -17.48 -8.61 -8.47
C ILE A 69 -18.36 -9.69 -9.11
N SER A 70 -18.23 -10.95 -8.73
CA SER A 70 -18.98 -12.06 -9.31
C SER A 70 -20.49 -11.87 -9.18
N GLN A 71 -20.97 -11.37 -8.05
CA GLN A 71 -22.40 -11.12 -7.81
C GLN A 71 -22.98 -9.98 -8.64
N ASN A 72 -22.15 -9.00 -9.05
CA ASN A 72 -22.62 -7.78 -9.69
C ASN A 72 -22.24 -7.68 -11.18
N LYS A 73 -21.20 -8.39 -11.62
CA LYS A 73 -20.64 -8.27 -12.97
C LYS A 73 -21.54 -8.85 -14.06
N THR A 74 -22.32 -9.88 -13.78
CA THR A 74 -23.17 -10.57 -14.78
C THR A 74 -24.15 -9.62 -15.47
N SER A 75 -24.66 -8.61 -14.75
CA SER A 75 -25.56 -7.61 -15.32
C SER A 75 -24.83 -6.47 -16.05
N PHE A 76 -23.49 -6.43 -15.99
CA PHE A 76 -22.64 -5.29 -16.36
C PHE A 76 -21.27 -5.73 -16.93
N GLU A 77 -21.27 -6.72 -17.83
CA GLU A 77 -20.04 -7.30 -18.40
C GLU A 77 -19.19 -6.30 -19.20
N ASN A 78 -19.82 -5.28 -19.78
CA ASN A 78 -19.17 -4.24 -20.56
C ASN A 78 -18.39 -3.21 -19.71
N LYS A 79 -18.51 -3.27 -18.38
CA LYS A 79 -17.80 -2.35 -17.47
C LYS A 79 -16.39 -2.86 -17.18
N THR A 80 -15.45 -1.93 -16.97
CA THR A 80 -14.10 -2.28 -16.52
C THR A 80 -14.09 -2.31 -14.99
N TRP A 81 -13.91 -3.50 -14.42
CA TRP A 81 -13.80 -3.68 -12.97
C TRP A 81 -12.33 -3.61 -12.58
N ILE A 82 -12.01 -2.88 -11.51
CA ILE A 82 -10.65 -2.60 -11.08
C ILE A 82 -10.57 -2.85 -9.57
N HIS A 83 -9.51 -3.51 -9.11
CA HIS A 83 -9.18 -3.60 -7.69
C HIS A 83 -7.76 -3.13 -7.40
N CYS A 84 -7.50 -2.81 -6.13
CA CYS A 84 -6.22 -2.31 -5.67
C CYS A 84 -5.50 -3.24 -4.69
N SER A 85 -5.94 -4.49 -4.50
CA SER A 85 -5.16 -5.49 -3.74
C SER A 85 -3.78 -5.71 -4.36
N GLY A 86 -2.74 -5.72 -3.53
CA GLY A 86 -1.38 -6.04 -3.93
C GLY A 86 -1.12 -7.54 -4.10
N LEU A 87 -2.01 -8.39 -3.57
CA LEU A 87 -1.86 -9.86 -3.56
C LEU A 87 -2.78 -10.55 -4.57
N LEU A 88 -4.06 -10.15 -4.62
CA LEU A 88 -5.09 -10.83 -5.41
C LEU A 88 -4.80 -10.72 -6.91
N SER A 89 -4.80 -11.83 -7.63
CA SER A 89 -4.81 -11.87 -9.10
C SER A 89 -6.05 -12.64 -9.54
N THR A 90 -6.90 -12.01 -10.37
CA THR A 90 -8.19 -12.59 -10.77
C THR A 90 -8.57 -12.21 -12.20
N PRO A 91 -9.17 -13.11 -12.99
CA PRO A 91 -9.66 -12.76 -14.32
C PRO A 91 -10.84 -11.77 -14.29
N LEU A 92 -11.53 -11.65 -13.15
CA LEU A 92 -12.78 -10.89 -13.01
C LEU A 92 -12.59 -9.36 -13.11
N ALA A 93 -11.39 -8.87 -12.79
CA ALA A 93 -11.05 -7.45 -12.76
C ALA A 93 -9.59 -7.20 -13.14
N GLU A 94 -9.32 -5.94 -13.49
CA GLU A 94 -7.99 -5.40 -13.69
C GLU A 94 -7.38 -5.03 -12.33
N SER A 95 -6.05 -5.10 -12.20
CA SER A 95 -5.34 -4.75 -10.97
C SER A 95 -4.51 -3.49 -11.13
N ALA A 96 -4.58 -2.60 -10.14
CA ALA A 96 -3.71 -1.43 -10.02
C ALA A 96 -3.44 -1.16 -8.53
N HIS A 97 -2.40 -1.77 -7.97
CA HIS A 97 -2.03 -1.58 -6.57
C HIS A 97 -1.19 -0.30 -6.39
N PRO A 98 -1.64 0.69 -5.60
CA PRO A 98 -0.81 1.83 -5.24
C PRO A 98 0.31 1.38 -4.29
N LEU A 99 1.57 1.62 -4.67
CA LEU A 99 2.74 1.38 -3.82
C LEU A 99 2.87 2.54 -2.81
N MET A 100 1.97 2.56 -1.81
CA MET A 100 1.93 3.59 -0.78
C MET A 100 1.26 3.07 0.49
N THR A 101 1.48 3.76 1.61
CA THR A 101 0.71 3.55 2.85
C THR A 101 -0.42 4.57 2.95
N PHE A 102 -1.57 4.19 3.50
CA PHE A 102 -2.73 5.06 3.62
C PHE A 102 -3.21 5.09 5.07
N THR A 103 -3.12 6.26 5.70
CA THR A 103 -3.63 6.51 7.06
C THR A 103 -5.00 7.19 6.98
N ASN A 104 -5.50 7.69 8.12
CA ASN A 104 -6.72 8.51 8.12
C ASN A 104 -6.48 9.94 7.62
N GLU A 105 -5.23 10.40 7.68
CA GLU A 105 -4.84 11.70 7.14
C GLU A 105 -4.78 11.61 5.63
N LEU A 106 -5.45 12.54 4.96
CA LEU A 106 -5.47 12.66 3.51
C LEU A 106 -4.21 13.39 3.04
N TYR A 107 -3.78 13.12 1.81
CA TYR A 107 -2.56 13.70 1.25
C TYR A 107 -2.87 14.89 0.34
N ASP A 108 -1.86 15.72 0.11
CA ASP A 108 -1.94 16.74 -0.93
C ASP A 108 -1.82 16.12 -2.33
N LEU A 109 -2.18 16.90 -3.34
CA LEU A 109 -2.20 16.47 -4.73
C LEU A 109 -0.82 16.00 -5.22
N GLU A 110 0.25 16.70 -4.81
CA GLU A 110 1.61 16.38 -5.26
C GLU A 110 2.11 15.06 -4.68
N THR A 111 1.76 14.76 -3.42
CA THR A 111 2.01 13.45 -2.82
C THR A 111 1.27 12.36 -3.56
N TYR A 112 -0.02 12.55 -3.89
CA TYR A 112 -0.78 11.55 -4.65
C TYR A 112 -0.20 11.31 -6.04
N LYS A 113 0.21 12.34 -6.77
CA LYS A 113 0.82 12.22 -8.12
C LYS A 113 2.11 11.41 -8.12
N GLN A 114 2.85 11.40 -7.01
CA GLN A 114 4.09 10.66 -6.87
C GLN A 114 3.89 9.16 -6.59
N ILE A 115 2.69 8.73 -6.20
CA ILE A 115 2.43 7.33 -5.85
C ILE A 115 2.59 6.45 -7.09
N PRO A 116 3.52 5.46 -7.09
CA PRO A 116 3.59 4.49 -8.17
C PRO A 116 2.43 3.50 -8.10
N PHE A 117 1.91 3.08 -9.25
CA PHE A 117 0.95 1.99 -9.34
C PHE A 117 1.58 0.76 -9.99
N VAL A 118 1.31 -0.41 -9.40
CA VAL A 118 1.76 -1.70 -9.94
C VAL A 118 0.55 -2.46 -10.46
N ALA A 119 0.56 -2.73 -11.76
CA ALA A 119 -0.45 -3.50 -12.48
C ALA A 119 0.11 -4.87 -12.89
N GLU A 120 -0.74 -5.69 -13.51
CA GLU A 120 -0.38 -6.99 -14.03
C GLU A 120 0.02 -6.90 -15.50
N LYS A 121 1.11 -7.58 -15.86
CA LYS A 121 1.59 -7.64 -17.24
C LYS A 121 0.63 -8.42 -18.13
N GLY A 122 0.44 -7.97 -19.36
CA GLY A 122 -0.49 -8.57 -20.32
C GLY A 122 -1.97 -8.26 -20.05
N ARG A 123 -2.26 -7.43 -19.03
CA ARG A 123 -3.58 -6.89 -18.70
C ARG A 123 -3.67 -5.43 -19.13
N LYS A 124 -4.71 -4.68 -18.72
CA LYS A 124 -4.78 -3.25 -19.03
C LYS A 124 -3.74 -2.48 -18.20
N THR A 125 -2.88 -1.74 -18.87
CA THR A 125 -1.90 -0.82 -18.27
C THR A 125 -2.60 0.24 -17.40
N PHE A 126 -1.93 0.75 -16.36
CA PHE A 126 -2.46 1.84 -15.52
C PHE A 126 -2.97 3.04 -16.33
N VAL A 127 -2.22 3.50 -17.33
CA VAL A 127 -2.62 4.64 -18.20
C VAL A 127 -3.94 4.40 -18.94
N LYS A 128 -4.27 3.14 -19.28
CA LYS A 128 -5.57 2.78 -19.88
C LYS A 128 -6.69 2.75 -18.84
N LEU A 129 -6.37 2.37 -17.61
CA LEU A 129 -7.31 2.34 -16.50
C LEU A 129 -7.62 3.75 -15.99
N PHE A 130 -6.61 4.62 -15.92
CA PHE A 130 -6.68 5.96 -15.35
C PHE A 130 -5.99 6.99 -16.27
N PRO A 131 -6.53 7.27 -17.47
CA PRO A 131 -5.91 8.19 -18.43
C PRO A 131 -5.81 9.64 -17.94
N GLU A 132 -6.59 10.00 -16.92
CA GLU A 132 -6.57 11.31 -16.28
C GLU A 132 -5.42 11.45 -15.26
N LEU A 133 -4.79 10.33 -14.87
CA LEU A 133 -3.74 10.30 -13.86
C LEU A 133 -2.36 10.06 -14.50
N SER A 134 -1.39 10.87 -14.10
CA SER A 134 0.01 10.82 -14.60
C SER A 134 0.96 10.08 -13.65
N ASN A 135 0.42 9.30 -12.72
CA ASN A 135 1.20 8.54 -11.75
C ASN A 135 2.22 7.61 -12.44
N PRO A 136 3.43 7.44 -11.87
CA PRO A 136 4.35 6.39 -12.30
C PRO A 136 3.65 5.04 -12.26
N SER A 137 3.89 4.19 -13.26
CA SER A 137 3.25 2.87 -13.29
C SER A 137 4.17 1.80 -13.83
N PHE A 138 4.06 0.61 -13.26
CA PHE A 138 4.85 -0.57 -13.60
C PHE A 138 3.96 -1.80 -13.71
N GLU A 139 4.46 -2.83 -14.40
CA GLU A 139 3.76 -4.10 -14.59
C GLU A 139 4.64 -5.24 -14.08
N ILE A 140 4.02 -6.19 -13.38
CA ILE A 140 4.67 -7.44 -12.94
C ILE A 140 3.86 -8.65 -13.41
N GLU A 141 4.52 -9.79 -13.51
CA GLU A 141 3.85 -11.07 -13.75
C GLU A 141 2.91 -11.39 -12.57
N SER A 142 1.71 -11.93 -12.84
CA SER A 142 0.70 -12.25 -11.82
C SER A 142 1.23 -13.17 -10.73
N GLU A 143 2.09 -14.12 -11.11
CA GLU A 143 2.68 -15.12 -10.22
C GLU A 143 3.66 -14.49 -9.22
N LEU A 144 4.17 -13.28 -9.51
CA LEU A 144 5.08 -12.55 -8.63
C LEU A 144 4.35 -11.66 -7.62
N LYS A 145 3.03 -11.47 -7.72
CA LYS A 145 2.27 -10.63 -6.77
C LYS A 145 2.42 -11.08 -5.31
N PRO A 146 2.37 -12.38 -4.96
CA PRO A 146 2.62 -12.80 -3.58
C PRO A 146 3.99 -12.37 -3.07
N LEU A 147 5.04 -12.52 -3.89
CA LEU A 147 6.39 -12.12 -3.52
C LEU A 147 6.51 -10.59 -3.41
N TYR A 148 5.96 -9.86 -4.37
CA TYR A 148 5.90 -8.40 -4.37
C TYR A 148 5.19 -7.86 -3.12
N HIS A 149 4.01 -8.40 -2.80
CA HIS A 149 3.24 -7.96 -1.64
C HIS A 149 3.94 -8.32 -0.34
N ALA A 150 4.56 -9.50 -0.24
CA ALA A 150 5.36 -9.87 0.92
C ALA A 150 6.49 -8.86 1.19
N TRP A 151 7.20 -8.42 0.15
CA TRP A 151 8.22 -7.37 0.28
C TRP A 151 7.62 -6.03 0.74
N CYS A 152 6.48 -5.63 0.18
CA CYS A 152 5.79 -4.40 0.62
C CYS A 152 5.40 -4.45 2.11
N VAL A 153 4.86 -5.59 2.57
CA VAL A 153 4.48 -5.81 3.97
C VAL A 153 5.72 -5.80 4.86
N MET A 154 6.80 -6.48 4.47
CA MET A 154 8.05 -6.50 5.22
C MET A 154 8.70 -5.12 5.33
N SER A 155 8.74 -4.36 4.23
CA SER A 155 9.38 -3.04 4.22
C SER A 155 8.52 -1.97 4.89
N GLY A 156 7.19 -2.02 4.73
CA GLY A 156 6.26 -1.01 5.24
C GLY A 156 5.70 -1.37 6.62
N ASN A 157 4.96 -2.48 6.70
CA ASN A 157 4.22 -2.82 7.92
C ASN A 157 5.17 -3.20 9.06
N PHE A 158 6.18 -4.03 8.80
CA PHE A 158 7.06 -4.50 9.88
C PHE A 158 7.94 -3.37 10.42
N THR A 159 8.43 -2.50 9.55
CA THR A 159 9.19 -1.31 10.01
C THR A 159 8.30 -0.36 10.80
N THR A 160 7.04 -0.19 10.40
CA THR A 160 6.05 0.59 11.18
C THR A 160 5.87 0.01 12.58
N ILE A 161 5.71 -1.31 12.73
CA ILE A 161 5.59 -1.98 14.03
C ILE A 161 6.84 -1.75 14.88
N LEU A 162 8.04 -1.86 14.29
CA LEU A 162 9.31 -1.59 14.99
C LEU A 162 9.38 -0.14 15.52
N TRP A 163 9.03 0.83 14.68
CA TRP A 163 9.05 2.24 15.08
C TRP A 163 7.97 2.59 16.11
N GLN A 164 6.77 2.02 15.99
CA GLN A 164 5.72 2.18 16.98
C GLN A 164 6.16 1.67 18.35
N ARG A 165 6.75 0.46 18.42
CA ARG A 165 7.29 -0.06 19.67
C ARG A 165 8.42 0.82 20.21
N PHE A 166 9.30 1.29 19.34
CA PHE A 166 10.39 2.18 19.75
C PHE A 166 9.85 3.46 20.39
N PHE A 167 8.87 4.13 19.76
CA PHE A 167 8.24 5.33 20.32
C PHE A 167 7.60 5.07 21.69
N GLU A 168 6.87 3.96 21.84
CA GLU A 168 6.27 3.59 23.13
C GLU A 168 7.31 3.36 24.22
N VAL A 169 8.42 2.69 23.91
CA VAL A 169 9.51 2.44 24.87
C VAL A 169 10.21 3.76 25.24
N PHE A 170 10.44 4.64 24.26
CA PHE A 170 11.03 5.95 24.46
C PHE A 170 10.24 6.78 25.47
N GLU A 171 8.92 6.85 25.30
CA GLU A 171 8.04 7.61 26.19
C GLU A 171 7.89 6.90 27.56
N LYS A 172 7.59 5.60 27.56
CA LYS A 172 7.17 4.90 28.78
C LYS A 172 8.34 4.49 29.68
N GLN A 173 9.42 3.99 29.10
CA GLN A 173 10.57 3.47 29.85
C GLN A 173 11.65 4.53 30.01
N PHE A 174 12.03 5.22 28.92
CA PHE A 174 13.09 6.22 28.96
C PHE A 174 12.61 7.62 29.40
N LYS A 175 11.29 7.85 29.44
CA LYS A 175 10.68 9.15 29.81
C LYS A 175 11.14 10.28 28.89
N ILE A 176 11.25 9.98 27.59
CA ILE A 176 11.60 10.94 26.55
C ILE A 176 10.46 10.98 25.54
N ASP A 177 9.99 12.19 25.22
CA ASP A 177 8.95 12.37 24.21
C ASP A 177 9.38 11.78 22.86
N LYS A 178 8.48 11.06 22.18
CA LYS A 178 8.82 10.34 20.94
C LYS A 178 9.31 11.28 19.83
N GLU A 179 8.89 12.54 19.84
CA GLU A 179 9.25 13.54 18.82
C GLU A 179 10.77 13.73 18.73
N TYR A 180 11.50 13.54 19.83
CA TYR A 180 12.98 13.57 19.83
C TYR A 180 13.62 12.44 19.02
N SER A 181 12.88 11.38 18.68
CA SER A 181 13.35 10.32 17.81
C SER A 181 13.09 10.55 16.32
N PHE A 182 12.25 11.53 15.96
CA PHE A 182 11.89 11.77 14.56
C PHE A 182 13.08 12.14 13.67
N PRO A 183 14.09 12.92 14.12
CA PRO A 183 15.30 13.14 13.34
C PRO A 183 16.03 11.84 12.99
N TYR A 184 16.03 10.86 13.90
CA TYR A 184 16.65 9.56 13.68
C TYR A 184 15.90 8.73 12.63
N LEU A 185 14.57 8.66 12.74
CA LEU A 185 13.71 8.03 11.71
C LEU A 185 13.93 8.68 10.34
N LYS A 186 13.90 10.02 10.28
CA LYS A 186 14.08 10.77 9.03
C LYS A 186 15.44 10.46 8.39
N MET A 187 16.51 10.49 9.18
CA MET A 187 17.86 10.21 8.69
C MET A 187 18.01 8.77 8.17
N ILE A 188 17.38 7.79 8.82
CA ILE A 188 17.36 6.40 8.32
C ILE A 188 16.71 6.33 6.95
N SER A 189 15.52 6.93 6.79
CA SER A 189 14.81 6.97 5.51
C SER A 189 15.63 7.67 4.42
N GLU A 190 16.25 8.81 4.74
CA GLU A 190 17.12 9.52 3.81
C GLU A 190 18.33 8.70 3.38
N ASN A 191 18.99 8.01 4.32
CA ASN A 191 20.14 7.15 4.01
C ASN A 191 19.76 5.98 3.11
N LEU A 192 18.60 5.36 3.32
CA LEU A 192 18.06 4.30 2.46
C LEU A 192 17.86 4.77 1.02
N MET A 193 17.50 6.04 0.81
CA MET A 193 17.31 6.62 -0.52
C MET A 193 18.61 7.05 -1.20
N LYS A 194 19.64 7.44 -0.44
CA LYS A 194 20.86 8.07 -0.96
C LYS A 194 22.08 7.15 -1.02
N SER A 195 22.14 6.11 -0.17
CA SER A 195 23.33 5.28 -0.02
C SER A 195 23.12 3.86 -0.51
N ASN A 196 24.11 3.32 -1.24
CA ASN A 196 24.15 1.91 -1.64
C ASN A 196 24.47 0.96 -0.46
N SER A 197 24.90 1.50 0.68
CA SER A 197 25.21 0.72 1.90
C SER A 197 24.81 1.51 3.14
N PRO A 198 23.50 1.69 3.38
CA PRO A 198 22.99 2.56 4.43
C PRO A 198 23.06 1.93 5.84
N LEU A 199 23.26 0.61 5.92
CA LEU A 199 23.31 -0.11 7.19
C LEU A 199 24.58 0.21 7.97
N THR A 200 24.43 0.73 9.18
CA THR A 200 25.51 1.00 10.13
C THR A 200 25.28 0.21 11.44
N GLY A 201 26.13 0.40 12.44
CA GLY A 201 25.93 -0.19 13.76
C GLY A 201 26.56 -1.58 13.96
N PRO A 202 26.18 -2.30 15.04
CA PRO A 202 26.88 -3.49 15.50
C PRO A 202 26.80 -4.66 14.51
N LEU A 203 25.68 -4.82 13.78
CA LEU A 203 25.56 -5.85 12.74
C LEU A 203 26.54 -5.59 11.59
N ALA A 204 26.59 -4.35 11.08
CA ALA A 204 27.51 -3.98 10.00
C ALA A 204 28.98 -4.23 10.39
N ARG A 205 29.35 -3.88 11.63
CA ARG A 205 30.72 -4.06 12.17
C ARG A 205 31.03 -5.47 12.68
N GLY A 206 30.05 -6.37 12.78
CA GLY A 206 30.23 -7.70 13.35
C GLY A 206 30.52 -7.72 14.86
N ASP A 207 30.01 -6.75 15.60
CA ASP A 207 30.25 -6.58 17.04
C ASP A 207 29.42 -7.56 17.87
N LYS A 208 29.92 -8.80 18.00
CA LYS A 208 29.24 -9.90 18.71
C LYS A 208 28.91 -9.56 20.17
N LYS A 209 29.83 -8.87 20.87
CA LYS A 209 29.64 -8.51 22.29
C LYS A 209 28.48 -7.53 22.47
N VAL A 210 28.37 -6.53 21.58
CA VAL A 210 27.23 -5.61 21.60
C VAL A 210 25.93 -6.32 21.24
N ILE A 211 25.95 -7.22 20.25
CA ILE A 211 24.78 -8.01 19.86
C ILE A 211 24.26 -8.87 21.02
N GLU A 212 25.15 -9.55 21.75
CA GLU A 212 24.79 -10.36 22.92
C GLU A 212 24.15 -9.51 24.03
N LYS A 213 24.76 -8.36 24.35
CA LYS A 213 24.20 -7.43 25.35
C LYS A 213 22.82 -6.90 24.94
N ASN A 214 22.63 -6.56 23.67
CA ASN A 214 21.33 -6.10 23.16
C ASN A 214 20.26 -7.20 23.29
N LEU A 215 20.61 -8.44 22.95
CA LEU A 215 19.69 -9.59 23.10
C LEU A 215 19.31 -9.85 24.56
N SER A 216 20.28 -9.76 25.48
CA SER A 216 19.99 -9.87 26.92
C SER A 216 19.09 -8.73 27.41
N ALA A 217 19.29 -7.50 26.94
CA ALA A 217 18.44 -6.36 27.30
C ALA A 217 17.00 -6.48 26.79
N LEU A 218 16.77 -7.29 25.75
CA LEU A 218 15.44 -7.55 25.16
C LEU A 218 14.80 -8.84 25.66
N GLN A 219 15.43 -9.60 26.56
CA GLN A 219 15.03 -10.98 26.88
C GLN A 219 13.56 -11.15 27.30
N ASP A 220 12.97 -10.12 27.93
CA ASP A 220 11.59 -10.09 28.42
C ASP A 220 10.62 -9.41 27.44
N GLU A 221 11.10 -9.00 26.25
CA GLU A 221 10.33 -8.34 25.20
C GLU A 221 10.05 -9.30 24.04
N PRO A 222 8.83 -9.33 23.47
CA PRO A 222 8.53 -10.12 22.27
C PRO A 222 9.45 -9.83 21.08
N PHE A 223 10.06 -8.64 21.05
CA PHE A 223 10.96 -8.18 19.98
C PHE A 223 12.34 -8.85 20.02
N VAL A 224 12.69 -9.63 21.06
CA VAL A 224 13.96 -10.38 21.09
C VAL A 224 14.07 -11.36 19.92
N GLU A 225 12.97 -12.04 19.57
CA GLU A 225 12.94 -13.00 18.46
C GLU A 225 13.03 -12.30 17.10
N ILE A 226 12.50 -11.08 17.00
CA ILE A 226 12.68 -10.23 15.82
C ILE A 226 14.17 -9.87 15.69
N TYR A 227 14.80 -9.39 16.76
CA TYR A 227 16.23 -9.08 16.76
C TYR A 227 17.07 -10.30 16.35
N ARG A 228 16.81 -11.49 16.93
CA ARG A 228 17.49 -12.74 16.56
C ARG A 228 17.30 -13.05 15.07
N SER A 229 16.08 -12.89 14.57
CA SER A 229 15.76 -13.12 13.16
C SER A 229 16.55 -12.19 12.23
N PHE A 230 16.66 -10.90 12.57
CA PHE A 230 17.49 -9.96 11.81
C PHE A 230 18.98 -10.35 11.80
N VAL A 231 19.53 -10.72 12.96
CA VAL A 231 20.94 -11.18 13.06
C VAL A 231 21.16 -12.43 12.20
N ASN A 232 20.29 -13.43 12.32
CA ASN A 232 20.39 -14.67 11.57
C ASN A 232 20.27 -14.44 10.06
N THR A 233 19.29 -13.65 9.63
CA THR A 233 19.10 -13.29 8.21
C THR A 233 20.30 -12.53 7.68
N PHE A 234 20.81 -11.54 8.42
CA PHE A 234 21.98 -10.76 8.01
C PHE A 234 23.23 -11.63 7.82
N ASN A 235 23.47 -12.57 8.73
CA ASN A 235 24.61 -13.50 8.62
C ASN A 235 24.46 -14.40 7.39
N LYS A 236 23.27 -14.97 7.15
CA LYS A 236 22.99 -15.79 5.95
C LYS A 236 23.20 -15.00 4.65
N MET A 237 22.80 -13.73 4.61
CA MET A 237 23.02 -12.87 3.44
C MET A 237 24.51 -12.63 3.17
N LYS A 238 25.34 -12.46 4.22
CA LYS A 238 26.79 -12.34 4.07
C LYS A 238 27.45 -13.63 3.59
N GLU A 239 27.03 -14.78 4.12
CA GLU A 239 27.56 -16.09 3.71
C GLU A 239 27.22 -16.42 2.26
N GLY A 240 25.98 -16.17 1.82
CA GLY A 240 25.56 -16.37 0.43
C GLY A 240 26.12 -15.34 -0.55
N GLY A 241 26.47 -14.13 -0.07
CA GLY A 241 27.12 -13.10 -0.87
C GLY A 241 28.60 -13.37 -1.17
N ASN A 242 29.28 -14.20 -0.36
CA ASN A 242 30.67 -14.62 -0.57
C ASN A 242 30.82 -15.85 -1.50
N GLN A 243 29.71 -16.37 -2.06
CA GLN A 243 29.70 -17.49 -3.00
C GLN A 243 29.38 -17.07 -4.45
N LYS A 244 29.38 -15.77 -4.75
CA LYS A 244 29.24 -15.23 -6.11
C LYS A 244 30.45 -14.40 -6.50
#